data_AF-A0A6P0SH16-F1
#
_entry.id   AF-A0A6P0SH16-F1
#
_cell.length_a   1.000
_cell.length_b   1.000
_cell.length_c   1.000
_cell.angle_alpha   90.00
_cell.angle_beta   90.00
_cell.angle_gamma   90.00
#
_symmetry.space_group_name_H-M   'P 1'
#
loop_
_entity.id
_entity.type
_entity.pdbx_description
1 polymer ?
#
loop_
_entity_poly.entity_id
_entity_poly.type
_entity_poly.pdbx_seq_one_letter_code
_entity_poly.pdbx_strand_id
1 'polypeptide(L)'
;CFDEPMAGIDKKTEAVIFTILHQLADAGKIVLVVHHDLGEAMTHFDDLILLNRELIASGSRQEVLSAANMQQAYGGQVVFWLDPVAVK
;
A
#
# COMPACT_ATOMS: atom_id res chain seq x y z
N CYS A 1 0.50 -13.02 -6.99
CA CYS A 1 0.19 -12.68 -5.60
C CYS A 1 1.46 -12.92 -4.80
N PHE A 2 2.06 -11.86 -4.27
CA PHE A 2 3.26 -11.91 -3.45
C PHE A 2 2.85 -11.65 -2.00
N ASP A 3 3.23 -12.57 -1.10
CA ASP A 3 2.93 -12.47 0.32
C ASP A 3 4.12 -11.85 1.05
N GLU A 4 3.96 -10.61 1.51
CA GLU A 4 4.99 -9.81 2.18
C GLU A 4 6.40 -9.88 1.57
N PRO A 5 6.55 -9.63 0.25
CA PRO A 5 7.82 -9.83 -0.45
C PRO A 5 8.97 -8.93 0.02
N MET A 6 8.68 -7.92 0.86
CA MET A 6 9.66 -6.96 1.39
C MET A 6 10.18 -7.33 2.79
N ALA A 7 9.63 -8.37 3.41
CA ALA A 7 10.01 -8.75 4.76
C ALA A 7 11.49 -9.16 4.84
N GLY A 8 12.27 -8.48 5.69
CA GLY A 8 13.69 -8.81 5.93
C GLY A 8 14.66 -8.33 4.84
N ILE A 9 14.21 -7.48 3.92
CA ILE A 9 15.00 -6.94 2.81
C ILE A 9 15.44 -5.50 3.12
N ASP A 10 16.63 -5.09 2.65
CA ASP A 10 17.10 -3.71 2.77
C ASP A 10 16.44 -2.77 1.75
N LYS A 11 16.40 -1.46 2.05
CA LYS A 11 15.75 -0.44 1.20
C LYS A 11 16.22 -0.41 -0.25
N LYS A 12 17.50 -0.71 -0.55
CA LYS A 12 17.98 -0.71 -1.94
C LYS A 12 17.40 -1.88 -2.71
N THR A 13 17.40 -3.05 -2.08
CA THR A 13 16.85 -4.27 -2.68
C THR A 13 15.34 -4.16 -2.82
N GLU A 14 14.63 -3.57 -1.86
CA GLU A 14 13.20 -3.25 -1.94
C GLU A 14 12.87 -2.39 -3.18
N ALA A 15 13.64 -1.32 -3.43
CA ALA A 15 13.46 -0.47 -4.60
C ALA A 15 13.64 -1.22 -5.94
N VAL A 16 14.56 -2.19 -5.98
CA VAL A 16 14.74 -3.08 -7.15
C VAL A 16 13.51 -3.96 -7.35
N ILE A 17 12.95 -4.52 -6.27
CA ILE A 17 11.76 -5.36 -6.37
C ILE A 17 10.57 -4.52 -6.86
N PHE A 18 10.33 -3.34 -6.31
CA PHE A 18 9.26 -2.44 -6.80
C PHE A 18 9.42 -2.12 -8.28
N THR A 19 10.64 -1.89 -8.75
CA THR A 19 10.92 -1.67 -10.18
C THR A 19 10.44 -2.86 -11.02
N ILE A 20 10.72 -4.10 -10.60
CA ILE A 20 10.27 -5.31 -11.31
C ILE A 20 8.75 -5.44 -11.27
N LEU A 21 8.13 -5.15 -10.13
CA LEU A 21 6.66 -5.20 -9.98
C LEU A 21 5.97 -4.20 -10.92
N HIS A 22 6.50 -2.98 -11.03
CA HIS A 22 5.99 -1.99 -11.99
C HIS A 22 6.16 -2.44 -13.43
N GLN A 23 7.31 -3.00 -13.81
CA GLN A 23 7.51 -3.54 -15.17
C GLN A 23 6.51 -4.65 -15.52
N LEU A 24 6.14 -5.49 -14.55
CA LEU A 24 5.11 -6.51 -14.76
C LEU A 24 3.73 -5.88 -14.96
N ALA A 25 3.39 -4.87 -14.16
CA ALA A 25 2.14 -4.12 -14.31
C ALA A 25 2.05 -3.43 -15.68
N ASP A 26 3.12 -2.74 -16.09
CA ASP A 26 3.24 -2.06 -17.39
C ASP A 26 3.12 -3.05 -18.57
N ALA A 27 3.53 -4.30 -18.38
CA ALA A 27 3.35 -5.37 -19.35
C ALA A 27 1.91 -5.95 -19.38
N GLY A 28 0.96 -5.31 -18.71
CA GLY A 28 -0.45 -5.70 -18.65
C GLY A 28 -0.71 -6.88 -17.71
N LYS A 29 0.18 -7.16 -16.75
CA LYS A 29 -0.05 -8.20 -15.75
C LYS A 29 -0.72 -7.62 -14.51
N ILE A 30 -1.59 -8.40 -13.89
CA ILE A 30 -2.11 -8.07 -12.56
C ILE A 30 -1.06 -8.43 -11.52
N VAL A 31 -0.58 -7.43 -10.79
CA VAL A 31 0.34 -7.59 -9.67
C VAL A 31 -0.43 -7.33 -8.38
N LEU A 32 -0.46 -8.33 -7.50
CA LEU A 32 -1.08 -8.24 -6.18
C LEU A 32 -0.01 -8.49 -5.12
N VAL A 33 0.13 -7.56 -4.19
CA VAL A 33 1.08 -7.61 -3.08
C VAL A 33 0.30 -7.48 -1.78
N VAL A 34 0.58 -8.38 -0.84
CA VAL A 34 0.08 -8.28 0.53
C VAL A 34 1.11 -7.55 1.37
N HIS A 35 0.68 -6.52 2.09
CA HIS A 35 1.55 -5.72 2.94
C HIS A 35 0.80 -5.27 4.20
N HIS A 36 1.49 -5.26 5.33
CA HIS A 36 0.95 -4.78 6.61
C HIS A 36 1.51 -3.42 7.02
N ASP A 37 2.62 -2.98 6.42
CA ASP A 37 3.18 -1.66 6.69
C ASP A 37 2.45 -0.58 5.88
N LEU A 38 2.29 0.57 6.54
CA LEU A 38 1.54 1.73 6.13
C LEU A 38 2.46 2.92 5.81
N GLY A 39 3.77 2.67 5.76
CA GLY A 39 4.80 3.65 5.49
C GLY A 39 5.01 3.97 4.01
N GLU A 40 6.27 4.29 3.68
CA GLU A 40 6.73 4.75 2.36
C GLU A 40 6.36 3.78 1.22
N ALA A 41 6.32 2.48 1.50
CA ALA A 41 5.96 1.43 0.55
C ALA A 41 4.58 1.65 -0.08
N MET A 42 3.64 2.29 0.63
CA MET A 42 2.31 2.60 0.11
C MET A 42 2.36 3.53 -1.11
N THR A 43 3.42 4.29 -1.30
CA THR A 43 3.55 5.20 -2.45
C THR A 43 3.72 4.48 -3.79
N HIS A 44 4.12 3.21 -3.78
CA HIS A 44 4.34 2.39 -4.97
C HIS A 44 3.09 1.70 -5.51
N PHE A 45 1.95 1.80 -4.83
CA PHE A 45 0.71 1.15 -5.25
C PHE A 45 -0.27 2.15 -5.84
N ASP A 46 -0.90 1.79 -6.95
CA ASP A 46 -1.92 2.63 -7.58
C ASP A 46 -3.25 2.54 -6.81
N ASP A 47 -3.69 1.30 -6.58
CA ASP A 47 -4.91 0.95 -5.86
C ASP A 47 -4.58 0.12 -4.61
N LEU A 48 -5.43 0.25 -3.60
CA LEU A 48 -5.34 -0.49 -2.34
C LEU A 48 -6.62 -1.26 -2.06
N ILE A 49 -6.46 -2.37 -1.34
CA ILE A 49 -7.55 -3.11 -0.72
C ILE A 49 -7.25 -3.15 0.78
N LEU A 50 -8.10 -2.53 1.59
CA LEU A 50 -7.98 -2.50 3.04
C LEU A 50 -8.90 -3.54 3.67
N LEU A 51 -8.30 -4.47 4.41
CA LEU A 51 -9.00 -5.58 5.03
C LEU A 51 -8.77 -5.58 6.55
N ASN A 52 -9.83 -5.85 7.31
CA ASN A 52 -9.75 -6.23 8.73
C ASN A 52 -10.83 -7.28 9.01
N ARG A 53 -10.52 -8.55 8.76
CA ARG A 53 -11.47 -9.70 8.76
C ARG A 53 -12.60 -9.61 7.72
N GLU A 54 -12.96 -8.39 7.33
CA GLU A 54 -13.88 -8.03 6.26
C GLU A 54 -13.26 -6.94 5.38
N LEU A 55 -13.85 -6.73 4.20
CA LEU A 55 -13.47 -5.62 3.34
C LEU A 55 -13.93 -4.30 3.95
N ILE A 56 -12.99 -3.39 4.20
CA ILE A 56 -13.28 -2.03 4.67
C ILE A 56 -13.40 -1.09 3.46
N ALA A 57 -12.40 -1.09 2.58
CA ALA A 57 -12.36 -0.20 1.42
C ALA A 57 -11.50 -0.79 0.29
N SER A 58 -11.79 -0.40 -0.95
CA SER A 58 -11.00 -0.72 -2.13
C SER A 58 -11.07 0.46 -3.11
N GLY A 59 -9.94 0.82 -3.71
CA GLY A 59 -9.85 1.93 -4.67
C GLY A 59 -8.50 2.64 -4.57
N SER A 60 -8.49 3.92 -4.94
CA SER A 60 -7.27 4.72 -4.89
C SER A 60 -6.73 4.85 -3.47
N ARG A 61 -5.43 5.14 -3.34
CA ARG A 61 -4.79 5.38 -2.05
C ARG A 61 -5.50 6.43 -1.21
N GLN A 62 -5.92 7.54 -1.81
CA GLN A 62 -6.59 8.63 -1.08
C GLN A 62 -7.96 8.21 -0.54
N GLU A 63 -8.71 7.41 -1.30
CA GLU A 63 -10.02 6.91 -0.86
C GLU A 63 -9.88 5.87 0.24
N VAL A 64 -8.90 4.96 0.11
CA VAL A 64 -8.70 3.84 1.03
C VAL A 64 -8.07 4.29 2.35
N LEU A 65 -7.07 5.18 2.31
CA LEU A 65 -6.31 5.64 3.48
C LEU A 65 -6.98 6.79 4.26
N SER A 66 -8.31 6.93 4.14
CA SER A 66 -9.07 7.91 4.92
C SER A 66 -8.98 7.63 6.42
N ALA A 67 -9.05 8.68 7.24
CA ALA A 67 -8.99 8.55 8.71
C ALA A 67 -10.08 7.60 9.27
N ALA A 68 -11.28 7.62 8.68
CA ALA A 68 -12.38 6.73 9.07
C ALA A 68 -12.04 5.25 8.78
N ASN A 69 -11.51 4.96 7.60
CA ASN A 69 -11.10 3.60 7.22
C ASN A 69 -9.95 3.10 8.09
N MET A 70 -8.95 3.96 8.37
CA MET A 70 -7.84 3.61 9.26
C MET A 70 -8.31 3.36 10.70
N GLN A 71 -9.27 4.14 11.19
CA GLN A 71 -9.88 3.90 12.50
C GLN A 71 -10.61 2.56 12.54
N GLN A 72 -11.36 2.21 11.50
CA GLN A 72 -12.06 0.92 11.40
C GLN A 72 -11.09 -0.27 11.28
N ALA A 73 -9.99 -0.10 10.55
CA ALA A 73 -9.00 -1.15 10.35
C ALA A 73 -8.11 -1.40 11.57
N TYR A 74 -7.70 -0.34 12.28
CA TYR A 74 -6.66 -0.42 13.31
C TYR A 74 -7.07 0.09 14.70
N GLY A 75 -8.31 0.55 14.89
CA GLY A 75 -8.82 0.94 16.21
C GLY A 75 -8.28 2.26 16.77
N GLY A 76 -7.72 3.14 15.94
CA GLY A 76 -7.38 4.52 16.32
C GLY A 76 -5.97 4.76 16.89
N GLN A 77 -5.05 3.81 16.76
CA GLN A 77 -3.64 3.97 17.20
C GLN A 77 -2.64 4.24 16.06
N VAL A 78 -3.11 4.53 14.85
CA VAL A 78 -2.24 4.73 13.68
C VAL A 78 -2.15 6.22 13.36
N VAL A 79 -0.95 6.79 13.47
CA VAL A 79 -0.64 8.13 12.97
C VAL A 79 -0.14 7.98 11.54
N PHE A 80 -1.01 8.25 10.57
CA PHE A 80 -0.64 8.30 9.17
C PHE A 80 -0.08 9.68 8.83
N TRP A 81 1.15 9.74 8.34
CA TRP A 81 1.71 10.94 7.73
C TRP A 81 1.32 10.92 6.25
N LEU A 82 0.19 11.54 5.92
CA LEU A 82 -0.09 11.89 4.52
C LEU A 82 0.92 12.96 4.11
N ASP A 83 1.77 12.66 3.13
CA ASP A 83 2.62 13.68 2.52
C ASP A 83 1.74 14.86 2.06
N PRO A 84 2.07 16.11 2.43
CA PRO A 84 1.22 17.29 2.15
C PRO A 84 1.14 17.68 0.66
N VAL A 85 1.59 16.85 -0.27
CA VAL A 85 1.64 17.18 -1.72
C VAL A 85 0.30 16.94 -2.43
N ALA A 86 -0.77 16.63 -1.70
CA ALA A 86 -2.13 16.57 -2.25
C ALA A 86 -2.96 17.84 -1.97
N VAL A 87 -2.35 19.04 -1.98
CA VAL A 87 -3.09 20.30 -2.14
C VAL A 87 -2.32 21.23 -3.09
N LYS A 88 -2.76 21.19 -4.36
CA LYS A 88 -2.42 22.07 -5.50
C LYS A 88 -1.04 21.92 -6.15
#